data_AF-A0A6V7JER6-F1
#
_entry.id   AF-A0A6V7JER6-F1
#
_cell.length_a   1.000
_cell.length_b   1.000
_cell.length_c   1.000
_cell.angle_alpha   90.00
_cell.angle_beta   90.00
_cell.angle_gamma   90.00
#
_symmetry.space_group_name_H-M   'P 1'
#
loop_
_entity.id
_entity.type
_entity.pdbx_description
1 polymer ?
#
loop_
_entity_poly.entity_id
_entity_poly.type
_entity_poly.pdbx_seq_one_letter_code
_entity_poly.pdbx_strand_id
1 'polypeptide(L)' 'HQNVRAFVTHGGLLGLQEAFYTGVPIIGIPLGADQFENVDLCVRKSIGVKLDLDSINEKSLQSAFNKVLNNSTL' A
#
# COMPACT_ATOMS: atom_id res chain seq x y z
N HIS A 1 -8.36 2.55 -13.97
CA HIS A 1 -8.17 3.68 -14.91
C HIS A 1 -6.68 3.89 -15.12
N GLN A 2 -6.20 4.17 -16.34
CA GLN A 2 -4.76 4.17 -16.69
C GLN A 2 -3.91 5.23 -15.96
N ASN A 3 -4.53 6.30 -15.46
CA ASN A 3 -3.83 7.36 -14.73
C ASN A 3 -3.70 7.10 -13.22
N VAL A 4 -4.21 5.97 -12.69
CA VAL A 4 -4.08 5.63 -11.27
C VAL A 4 -2.68 5.07 -11.03
N ARG A 5 -1.96 5.65 -10.07
CA ARG A 5 -0.55 5.32 -9.79
C ARG A 5 -0.29 4.74 -8.41
N ALA A 6 -1.23 4.85 -7.48
CA ALA A 6 -1.12 4.32 -6.13
C ALA A 6 -2.51 4.07 -5.55
N PHE A 7 -2.63 3.08 -4.66
CA PHE A 7 -3.86 2.79 -3.93
C PHE A 7 -3.62 2.81 -2.43
N VAL A 8 -4.25 3.74 -1.72
CA VAL A 8 -4.25 3.77 -0.25
C VAL A 8 -5.36 2.85 0.25
N THR A 9 -5.03 1.86 1.07
CA THR A 9 -5.98 0.83 1.49
C THR A 9 -5.71 0.34 2.89
N HIS A 10 -6.76 -0.11 3.58
CA HIS A 10 -6.62 -0.84 4.83
C HIS A 10 -6.05 -2.27 4.66
N GLY A 11 -5.95 -2.82 3.45
CA GLY A 11 -5.42 -4.18 3.24
C GLY A 11 -6.46 -5.30 3.24
N GLY A 12 -7.74 -4.99 3.03
CA GLY A 12 -8.76 -6.00 2.78
C GLY A 12 -8.50 -6.78 1.49
N LEU A 13 -8.76 -8.09 1.51
CA LEU A 13 -8.38 -9.04 0.45
C LEU A 13 -8.85 -8.62 -0.96
N LEU A 14 -10.12 -8.23 -1.11
CA LEU A 14 -10.68 -7.89 -2.42
C LEU A 14 -9.99 -6.66 -3.05
N GLY A 15 -9.75 -5.62 -2.25
CA GLY A 15 -9.04 -4.43 -2.74
C GLY A 15 -7.58 -4.75 -3.12
N LEU A 16 -6.94 -5.68 -2.41
CA LEU A 16 -5.59 -6.13 -2.78
C LEU A 16 -5.58 -6.95 -4.07
N GLN A 17 -6.61 -7.78 -4.31
CA GLN A 17 -6.76 -8.50 -5.57
C GLN A 17 -6.94 -7.54 -6.76
N GLU A 18 -7.73 -6.48 -6.60
CA GLU A 18 -7.90 -5.43 -7.61
C GLU A 18 -6.59 -4.68 -7.88
N ALA A 19 -5.86 -4.31 -6.82
CA ALA A 19 -4.57 -3.64 -6.91
C ALA A 19 -3.54 -4.51 -7.65
N PHE A 20 -3.48 -5.79 -7.30
CA PHE A 20 -2.60 -6.76 -7.96
C PHE A 20 -2.97 -6.95 -9.42
N TYR A 21 -4.25 -7.15 -9.72
CA TYR A 21 -4.74 -7.34 -11.09
C TYR A 21 -4.45 -6.14 -12.00
N THR A 22 -4.50 -4.93 -11.44
CA THR A 22 -4.26 -3.68 -12.18
C THR A 22 -2.81 -3.20 -12.14
N GLY A 23 -1.93 -3.90 -11.41
CA GLY A 23 -0.52 -3.51 -11.25
C GLY A 23 -0.34 -2.18 -10.50
N VAL A 24 -1.34 -1.77 -9.70
CA VAL A 24 -1.27 -0.53 -8.92
C VAL A 24 -0.63 -0.85 -7.57
N PRO A 25 0.51 -0.23 -7.22
CA PRO A 25 1.15 -0.44 -5.92
C PRO A 25 0.31 0.16 -4.78
N ILE A 26 0.44 -0.43 -3.59
CA ILE A 26 -0.36 -0.03 -2.43
C ILE A 26 0.42 0.81 -1.41
N ILE A 27 -0.32 1.65 -0.69
CA ILE A 27 0.05 2.22 0.62
C ILE A 27 -0.94 1.63 1.63
N GLY A 28 -0.49 0.63 2.39
CA GLY A 28 -1.31 -0.11 3.35
C GLY A 28 -1.34 0.56 4.73
N ILE A 29 -2.54 0.79 5.27
CA ILE A 29 -2.78 1.28 6.64
C ILE A 29 -3.73 0.29 7.35
N PRO A 30 -3.23 -0.85 7.86
CA PRO A 30 -4.07 -1.84 8.51
C PRO A 30 -4.84 -1.27 9.69
N LEU A 31 -6.12 -1.63 9.82
CA LEU A 31 -6.98 -1.23 10.93
C LEU A 31 -7.28 -2.40 11.89
N GLY A 32 -7.14 -3.66 11.44
CA GLY A 32 -7.54 -4.82 12.25
C GLY A 32 -7.44 -6.16 11.53
N ALA A 33 -7.47 -7.25 12.33
CA ALA A 33 -7.63 -8.62 11.85
C ALA A 33 -6.59 -9.05 10.79
N ASP A 34 -7.04 -9.65 9.69
CA ASP A 34 -6.23 -10.19 8.60
C ASP A 34 -5.50 -9.11 7.78
N GLN A 35 -5.91 -7.85 7.91
CA GLN A 35 -5.33 -6.72 7.18
C GLN A 35 -3.84 -6.54 7.44
N PHE A 36 -3.38 -6.82 8.67
CA PHE A 36 -1.96 -6.72 9.02
C PHE A 36 -1.12 -7.72 8.21
N GLU A 37 -1.54 -8.99 8.19
CA GLU A 37 -0.84 -10.05 7.44
C GLU A 37 -0.91 -9.81 5.94
N ASN A 38 -2.05 -9.35 5.44
CA ASN A 38 -2.27 -9.01 4.04
C ASN A 38 -1.32 -7.89 3.58
N VAL A 39 -1.23 -6.79 4.33
CA VAL A 39 -0.30 -5.69 3.99
C VAL A 39 1.15 -6.14 4.12
N ASP A 40 1.50 -6.92 5.15
CA ASP A 40 2.85 -7.46 5.32
C ASP A 40 3.25 -8.42 4.17
N LEU A 41 2.30 -9.17 3.61
CA LEU A 41 2.52 -9.94 2.40
C LEU A 41 2.81 -9.03 1.19
N CYS A 42 2.05 -7.95 1.00
CA CYS A 42 2.28 -6.98 -0.07
C CYS A 42 3.65 -6.30 0.04
N VAL A 43 4.07 -5.92 1.26
CA VAL A 43 5.40 -5.34 1.50
C VAL A 43 6.50 -6.36 1.18
N ARG A 44 6.39 -7.60 1.66
CA ARG A 44 7.36 -8.68 1.36
C ARG A 44 7.45 -9.02 -0.12
N LYS A 45 6.34 -8.88 -0.85
CA LYS A 45 6.27 -9.08 -2.30
C LYS A 45 6.64 -7.85 -3.10
N SER A 46 7.07 -6.75 -2.46
CA SER A 46 7.49 -5.56 -3.19
C SER A 46 6.34 -4.93 -4.00
N ILE A 47 5.10 -5.03 -3.49
CA ILE A 47 3.87 -4.52 -4.13
C ILE A 47 3.33 -3.27 -3.40
N GLY A 48 4.01 -2.81 -2.34
CA GLY A 48 3.62 -1.59 -1.64
C GLY A 48 4.39 -1.33 -0.36
N VAL A 49 3.92 -0.34 0.40
CA VAL A 49 4.50 0.06 1.69
C VAL A 49 3.45 0.01 2.79
N LYS A 50 3.86 -0.30 4.01
CA LYS A 50 3.01 -0.25 5.21
C LYS A 50 3.24 1.06 5.96
N LEU A 51 2.16 1.72 6.35
CA LEU A 51 2.15 2.78 7.35
C LEU A 51 1.46 2.26 8.60
N ASP A 52 1.98 2.67 9.74
CA ASP A 52 1.43 2.35 11.05
C ASP A 52 0.40 3.43 11.44
N LEU A 53 -0.80 2.99 11.84
CA LEU A 53 -1.94 3.86 12.13
C LEU A 53 -1.66 4.83 13.29
N ASP A 54 -0.91 4.41 14.30
CA ASP A 54 -0.66 5.18 15.52
C ASP A 54 0.42 6.26 15.31
N SER A 55 1.27 6.10 14.30
CA SER A 55 2.40 6.99 14.01
C SER A 55 2.29 7.73 12.67
N ILE A 56 1.22 7.51 11.91
CA ILE A 56 1.01 8.18 10.62
C ILE A 56 0.90 9.70 10.81
N ASN A 57 1.57 10.44 9.92
CA ASN A 57 1.55 11.89 9.87
C ASN A 57 1.85 12.34 8.43
N GLU A 58 1.81 13.64 8.20
CA GLU A 58 2.05 14.22 6.87
C GLU A 58 3.39 13.77 6.26
N LYS A 59 4.47 13.73 7.05
CA LYS A 59 5.81 13.35 6.57
C LYS A 59 5.90 11.88 6.20
N SER A 60 5.32 10.99 7.02
CA SER A 60 5.32 9.55 6.73
C SER A 60 4.45 9.24 5.51
N LEU A 61 3.31 9.91 5.36
CA LEU A 61 2.46 9.78 4.18
C LEU A 61 3.15 10.30 2.91
N GLN A 62 3.79 11.47 2.97
CA GLN A 62 4.56 12.02 1.84
C GLN A 62 5.71 11.08 1.44
N SER A 63 6.41 10.51 2.42
CA SER A 63 7.47 9.51 2.18
C SER A 63 6.92 8.25 1.52
N ALA A 64 5.76 7.75 1.95
CA ALA A 64 5.10 6.60 1.34
C ALA A 64 4.73 6.86 -0.13
N PHE A 65 4.13 8.02 -0.42
CA PHE A 65 3.84 8.42 -1.81
C PHE A 65 5.12 8.54 -2.65
N ASN A 66 6.16 9.17 -2.12
CA ASN A 66 7.43 9.30 -2.83
C ASN A 66 8.05 7.94 -3.14
N LYS A 67 8.01 6.98 -2.20
CA LYS A 67 8.46 5.61 -2.45
C LYS A 67 7.65 4.94 -3.54
N VAL A 68 6.32 5.02 -3.47
CA VAL A 68 5.42 4.32 -4.40
C VAL A 68 5.43 4.94 -5.80
N LEU A 69 5.56 6.25 -5.92
CA LEU A 69 5.47 6.96 -7.20
C LEU A 69 6.82 7.11 -7.92
N ASN A 70 7.95 7.08 -7.19
CA ASN A 70 9.26 7.38 -7.77
C ASN A 70 10.24 6.19 -7.77
N ASN A 71 9.99 5.09 -7.05
CA ASN A 71 10.80 3.89 -7.23
C ASN A 71 10.29 3.07 -8.41
N SER A 72 11.13 2.93 -9.44
CA SER A 72 10.94 2.05 -10.61
C SER A 72 10.92 0.56 -10.26
N THR A 73 11.29 0.23 -9.03
CA THR A 73 11.31 -1.10 -8.42
C THR A 73 10.93 -0.92 -6.96
N LEU A 74 9.65 -1.12 -6.65
CA LEU A 74 9.32 -1.73 -5.37
C LEU A 74 9.72 -3.19 -5.47
#